data_AF-A0A6M2BQV3-F1
#
_entry.id   AF-A0A6M2BQV3-F1
#
_cell.length_a   1.000
_cell.length_b   1.000
_cell.length_c   1.000
_cell.angle_alpha   90.00
_cell.angle_beta   90.00
_cell.angle_gamma   90.00
#
_symmetry.space_group_name_H-M   'P 1'
#
loop_
_entity.id
_entity.type
_entity.pdbx_description
1 polymer ?
#
loop_
_entity_poly.entity_id
_entity_poly.type
_entity_poly.pdbx_seq_one_letter_code
_entity_poly.pdbx_strand_id
1 'polypeptide(L)'
;MRRRLRRKLACVIACLLALASIGSGAAGTNVGGQSRRVELSRQDRVTVRGLACTPYGVGIESMAPALRWSYGGKFTPVIEVSLRCAPHDRVDGLPSHYNVECRRDADRPDRAWQCLGWKAILVPTPIGDIAIEPGPYSDDFATRTVRAALDTSRFQHEVHTALPSGCRLASNWDGSGQELAELSCASGHRFLFSFWCPQGDCPRLMTVTPPGL
;
A
#
# COMPACT_ATOMS: atom_id res chain seq x y z
N MET A 1 39.22 -31.69 32.37
CA MET A 1 38.38 -30.65 33.02
C MET A 1 38.08 -29.42 32.12
N ARG A 2 37.87 -29.59 30.80
CA ARG A 2 37.69 -28.44 29.86
C ARG A 2 36.55 -28.58 28.82
N ARG A 3 35.62 -29.54 28.98
CA ARG A 3 34.57 -29.83 27.98
C ARG A 3 33.12 -29.56 28.44
N ARG A 4 32.90 -29.00 29.64
CA ARG A 4 31.55 -28.78 30.20
C ARG A 4 31.09 -27.32 30.28
N LEU A 5 31.77 -26.38 29.62
CA LEU A 5 31.43 -24.95 29.68
C LEU A 5 30.85 -24.35 28.39
N ARG A 6 30.59 -25.15 27.34
CA ARG A 6 30.10 -24.64 26.03
C ARG A 6 28.63 -24.90 25.73
N ARG A 7 27.86 -25.50 26.66
CA ARG A 7 26.46 -25.92 26.41
C ARG A 7 25.38 -25.07 27.08
N LYS A 8 25.72 -23.95 27.72
CA LYS A 8 24.74 -23.05 28.37
C LYS A 8 24.68 -21.64 27.77
N LEU A 9 25.21 -21.44 26.56
CA LEU A 9 25.20 -20.15 25.86
C LEU A 9 24.45 -20.15 24.53
N ALA A 10 23.55 -21.11 24.31
CA ALA A 10 22.80 -21.27 23.06
C ALA A 10 21.27 -21.14 23.24
N CYS A 11 20.78 -20.73 24.40
CA CYS A 11 19.35 -20.71 24.72
C CYS A 11 18.85 -19.35 25.26
N VAL A 12 19.53 -18.25 24.91
CA VAL A 12 19.09 -16.88 25.25
C VAL A 12 18.96 -15.98 24.01
N ILE A 13 19.42 -16.42 22.84
CA ILE A 13 19.40 -15.62 21.59
C ILE A 13 18.12 -15.86 20.76
N ALA A 14 17.25 -16.79 21.16
CA ALA A 14 16.05 -17.16 20.39
C ALA A 14 14.76 -16.40 20.76
N CYS A 15 14.78 -15.48 21.74
CA CYS A 15 13.57 -14.79 22.22
C CYS A 15 13.53 -13.27 21.95
N LEU A 16 14.45 -12.70 21.17
CA LEU A 16 14.53 -11.25 20.93
C LEU A 16 14.27 -10.80 19.48
N LEU A 17 13.80 -11.69 18.60
CA LEU A 17 13.57 -11.38 17.18
C LEU A 17 12.08 -11.26 16.77
N ALA A 18 11.15 -11.20 17.72
CA ALA A 18 9.71 -11.24 17.43
C ALA A 18 8.97 -9.88 17.45
N LEU A 19 9.66 -8.75 17.39
CA LEU A 19 9.04 -7.41 17.44
C LEU A 19 9.73 -6.42 16.50
N ALA A 20 9.67 -6.67 15.19
CA ALA A 20 9.97 -5.66 14.18
C ALA A 20 9.24 -5.92 12.86
N SER A 21 7.98 -6.32 12.89
CA SER A 21 7.10 -6.11 11.74
C SER A 21 6.61 -4.65 11.79
N ILE A 22 7.50 -3.72 11.41
CA ILE A 22 7.09 -2.37 11.05
C ILE A 22 6.24 -2.55 9.81
N GLY A 23 4.92 -2.44 9.98
CA GLY A 23 4.01 -2.32 8.85
C GLY A 23 4.45 -1.12 8.04
N SER A 24 4.95 -1.37 6.83
CA SER A 24 5.18 -0.36 5.82
C SER A 24 3.83 0.26 5.46
N GLY A 25 3.46 1.31 6.20
CA GLY A 25 2.44 2.24 5.76
C GLY A 25 2.95 2.91 4.50
N ALA A 26 2.45 2.46 3.35
CA ALA A 26 2.65 3.07 2.05
C ALA A 26 2.21 4.55 2.13
N ALA A 27 3.18 5.45 2.18
CA ALA A 27 2.95 6.88 2.06
C ALA A 27 2.87 7.25 0.57
N GLY A 28 1.77 7.86 0.16
CA GLY A 28 1.65 8.47 -1.16
C GLY A 28 2.75 9.52 -1.39
N THR A 29 3.21 9.62 -2.63
CA THR A 29 4.18 10.64 -3.07
C THR A 29 3.57 12.03 -2.98
N ASN A 30 3.73 12.69 -1.84
CA ASN A 30 3.37 14.10 -1.66
C ASN A 30 4.62 14.97 -1.75
N VAL A 31 4.68 15.76 -2.82
CA VAL A 31 5.69 16.78 -3.10
C VAL A 31 5.78 17.77 -1.92
N GLY A 32 6.88 17.77 -1.17
CA GLY A 32 7.22 18.81 -0.18
C GLY A 32 6.44 18.84 1.15
N GLY A 33 5.71 17.79 1.51
CA GLY A 33 4.98 17.72 2.79
C GLY A 33 5.85 17.20 3.96
N GLN A 34 5.75 17.84 5.13
CA GLN A 34 6.28 17.28 6.38
C GLN A 34 5.15 16.57 7.14
N SER A 35 5.41 15.38 7.66
CA SER A 35 4.48 14.67 8.55
C SER A 35 5.04 14.53 9.96
N ARG A 36 4.15 14.54 10.95
CA ARG A 36 4.46 14.15 12.32
C ARG A 36 3.34 13.31 12.90
N ARG A 37 3.68 12.36 13.77
CA ARG A 37 2.68 11.58 14.50
C ARG A 37 1.91 12.48 15.47
N VAL A 38 0.62 12.25 15.58
CA VAL A 38 -0.26 12.93 16.54
C VAL A 38 -1.17 11.91 17.23
N GLU A 39 -1.62 12.21 18.43
CA GLU A 39 -2.63 11.40 19.11
C GLU A 39 -4.04 11.88 18.73
N LEU A 40 -4.89 10.93 18.35
CA LEU A 40 -6.32 11.22 18.17
C LEU A 40 -6.99 11.33 19.53
N SER A 41 -7.89 12.30 19.65
CA SER A 41 -8.81 12.35 20.78
C SER A 41 -9.65 11.06 20.86
N ARG A 42 -10.17 10.74 22.04
CA ARG A 42 -11.05 9.56 22.22
C ARG A 42 -12.25 9.62 21.27
N GLN A 43 -12.85 10.81 21.13
CA GLN A 43 -13.99 11.01 20.25
C GLN A 43 -13.62 10.80 18.78
N ASP A 44 -12.51 11.36 18.32
CA ASP A 44 -12.06 11.17 16.93
C ASP A 44 -11.77 9.72 16.61
N ARG A 45 -11.16 8.99 17.56
CA ARG A 45 -10.92 7.56 17.39
C ARG A 45 -12.22 6.77 17.23
N VAL A 46 -13.26 7.10 18.01
CA VAL A 46 -14.58 6.47 17.88
C VAL A 46 -15.21 6.83 16.54
N THR A 47 -15.18 8.11 16.15
CA THR A 47 -15.74 8.58 14.87
C THR A 47 -15.07 7.91 13.67
N VAL A 48 -13.73 7.92 13.60
CA VAL A 48 -12.97 7.30 12.51
C VAL A 48 -13.29 5.80 12.42
N ARG A 49 -13.37 5.10 13.56
CA ARG A 49 -13.74 3.68 13.59
C ARG A 49 -15.16 3.42 13.10
N GLY A 50 -16.09 4.32 13.40
CA GLY A 50 -17.48 4.21 12.96
C GLY A 50 -17.68 4.53 11.47
N LEU A 51 -16.77 5.28 10.85
CA LEU A 51 -16.87 5.70 9.45
C LEU A 51 -16.07 4.82 8.48
N ALA A 52 -14.91 4.30 8.89
CA ALA A 52 -13.95 3.74 7.94
C ALA A 52 -14.44 2.47 7.22
N CYS A 53 -14.79 1.43 7.98
CA CYS A 53 -15.12 0.11 7.41
C CYS A 53 -16.62 -0.19 7.34
N THR A 54 -17.45 0.61 8.01
CA THR A 54 -18.92 0.47 8.03
C THR A 54 -19.56 0.49 6.63
N PRO A 55 -19.14 1.35 5.68
CA PRO A 55 -19.69 1.35 4.32
C PRO A 55 -19.51 0.02 3.58
N TYR A 56 -18.51 -0.77 3.98
CA TYR A 56 -18.18 -2.07 3.38
C TYR A 56 -18.77 -3.25 4.16
N GLY A 57 -19.49 -3.00 5.26
CA GLY A 57 -20.10 -4.05 6.08
C GLY A 57 -19.10 -4.94 6.82
N VAL A 58 -17.85 -4.50 7.01
CA VAL A 58 -16.79 -5.28 7.67
C VAL A 58 -16.17 -4.56 8.87
N GLY A 59 -15.54 -5.34 9.75
CA GLY A 59 -14.81 -4.81 10.91
C GLY A 59 -13.50 -4.14 10.54
N ILE A 60 -12.86 -3.51 11.52
CA ILE A 60 -11.49 -2.97 11.39
C ILE A 60 -10.50 -4.03 11.85
N GLU A 61 -9.53 -4.35 11.01
CA GLU A 61 -8.41 -5.23 11.36
C GLU A 61 -7.28 -4.44 12.02
N SER A 62 -6.90 -3.31 11.42
CA SER A 62 -5.84 -2.46 11.98
C SER A 62 -6.06 -0.99 11.67
N MET A 63 -5.46 -0.14 12.49
CA MET A 63 -5.49 1.32 12.37
C MET A 63 -4.08 1.84 12.64
N ALA A 64 -3.50 2.51 11.65
CA ALA A 64 -2.16 3.09 11.75
C ALA A 64 -2.15 4.29 12.72
N PRO A 65 -0.96 4.71 13.20
CA PRO A 65 -0.83 5.97 13.91
C PRO A 65 -1.33 7.14 13.07
N ALA A 66 -2.01 8.10 13.69
CA ALA A 66 -2.45 9.30 13.00
C ALA A 66 -1.26 10.20 12.67
N LEU A 67 -1.26 10.77 11.48
CA LEU A 67 -0.24 11.70 10.99
C LEU A 67 -0.87 13.07 10.79
N ARG A 68 -0.18 14.11 11.22
CA ARG A 68 -0.47 15.49 10.82
C ARG A 68 0.48 15.88 9.71
N TRP A 69 -0.07 16.20 8.55
CA TRP A 69 0.64 16.67 7.37
C TRP A 69 0.60 18.19 7.28
N SER A 70 1.73 18.79 6.93
CA SER A 70 1.89 20.23 6.69
C SER A 70 2.60 20.43 5.34
N TYR A 71 2.06 21.33 4.49
CA TYR A 71 2.53 21.53 3.13
C TYR A 71 2.97 22.98 2.89
N GLY A 72 4.17 23.34 3.36
CA GLY A 72 4.85 24.59 3.00
C GLY A 72 4.04 25.89 3.14
N GLY A 73 3.00 25.92 4.00
CA GLY A 73 2.11 27.07 4.21
C GLY A 73 1.05 27.32 3.14
N LYS A 74 1.03 26.58 2.02
CA LYS A 74 0.05 26.78 0.92
C LYS A 74 -1.25 26.00 1.09
N PHE A 75 -1.22 24.91 1.85
CA PHE A 75 -2.40 24.07 2.08
C PHE A 75 -2.69 23.95 3.57
N THR A 76 -3.99 23.89 3.92
CA THR A 76 -4.45 23.63 5.28
C THR A 76 -3.85 22.31 5.77
N PRO A 77 -3.22 22.29 6.96
CA PRO A 77 -2.73 21.05 7.54
C PRO A 77 -3.86 20.04 7.73
N VAL A 78 -3.58 18.76 7.49
CA VAL A 78 -4.57 17.67 7.63
C VAL A 78 -4.09 16.65 8.64
N ILE A 79 -5.03 16.09 9.41
CA ILE A 79 -4.82 14.85 10.14
C ILE A 79 -5.31 13.71 9.25
N GLU A 80 -4.46 12.71 9.08
CA GLU A 80 -4.71 11.52 8.29
C GLU A 80 -4.55 10.27 9.15
N VAL A 81 -5.41 9.29 8.92
CA VAL A 81 -5.39 7.99 9.58
C VAL A 81 -5.66 6.93 8.53
N SER A 82 -4.71 6.02 8.33
CA SER A 82 -4.90 4.85 7.47
C SER A 82 -5.40 3.66 8.28
N LEU A 83 -6.35 2.92 7.73
CA LEU A 83 -6.96 1.74 8.33
C LEU A 83 -6.99 0.61 7.32
N ARG A 84 -6.88 -0.61 7.82
CA ARG A 84 -7.17 -1.83 7.06
C ARG A 84 -8.41 -2.47 7.63
N CYS A 85 -9.40 -2.69 6.79
CA CYS A 85 -10.60 -3.42 7.14
C CYS A 85 -10.32 -4.93 7.17
N ALA A 86 -11.15 -5.66 7.93
CA ALA A 86 -11.11 -7.11 7.97
C ALA A 86 -11.27 -7.71 6.56
N PRO A 87 -10.67 -8.89 6.29
CA PRO A 87 -10.86 -9.59 5.04
C PRO A 87 -12.34 -9.77 4.71
N HIS A 88 -12.71 -9.60 3.44
CA HIS A 88 -14.10 -9.71 2.99
C HIS A 88 -14.31 -10.69 1.83
N ASP A 89 -13.24 -11.07 1.13
CA ASP A 89 -13.26 -11.99 -0.01
C ASP A 89 -11.86 -12.62 -0.18
N ARG A 90 -11.69 -13.49 -1.18
CA ARG A 90 -10.42 -14.13 -1.52
C ARG A 90 -10.13 -14.01 -3.01
N VAL A 91 -8.88 -13.67 -3.34
CA VAL A 91 -8.35 -13.64 -4.70
C VAL A 91 -7.14 -14.56 -4.76
N ASP A 92 -7.13 -15.52 -5.69
CA ASP A 92 -6.10 -16.57 -5.79
C ASP A 92 -5.83 -17.28 -4.45
N GLY A 93 -6.90 -17.46 -3.66
CA GLY A 93 -6.81 -18.10 -2.35
C GLY A 93 -6.24 -17.22 -1.23
N LEU A 94 -5.82 -15.98 -1.49
CA LEU A 94 -5.38 -15.01 -0.47
C LEU A 94 -6.49 -14.03 -0.08
N PRO A 95 -6.52 -13.53 1.16
CA PRO A 95 -7.54 -12.58 1.60
C PRO A 95 -7.42 -11.24 0.86
N SER A 96 -8.57 -10.69 0.43
CA SER A 96 -8.67 -9.30 0.00
C SER A 96 -9.24 -8.41 1.09
N HIS A 97 -8.78 -7.17 1.13
CA HIS A 97 -9.13 -6.18 2.14
C HIS A 97 -9.59 -4.88 1.49
N TYR A 98 -10.25 -4.05 2.29
CA TYR A 98 -10.35 -2.62 2.00
C TYR A 98 -9.30 -1.87 2.82
N ASN A 99 -8.51 -1.02 2.15
CA ASN A 99 -7.72 0.00 2.81
C ASN A 99 -8.53 1.29 2.81
N VAL A 100 -8.50 2.01 3.92
CA VAL A 100 -9.29 3.24 4.10
C VAL A 100 -8.39 4.32 4.66
N GLU A 101 -8.45 5.50 4.07
CA GLU A 101 -7.78 6.69 4.56
C GLU A 101 -8.83 7.71 5.00
N CYS A 102 -8.76 8.06 6.27
CA CYS A 102 -9.62 9.07 6.87
C CYS A 102 -8.83 10.35 7.09
N ARG A 103 -9.36 11.47 6.60
CA ARG A 103 -8.76 12.80 6.72
C ARG A 103 -9.70 13.80 7.37
N ARG A 104 -9.13 14.76 8.09
CA ARG A 104 -9.81 15.97 8.58
C ARG A 104 -8.83 17.13 8.61
N ASP A 105 -9.32 18.33 8.35
CA ASP A 105 -8.59 19.57 8.59
C ASP A 105 -8.09 19.63 10.05
N ALA A 106 -6.78 19.76 10.22
CA ALA A 106 -6.15 19.65 11.53
C ALA A 106 -6.45 20.86 12.44
N ASP A 107 -6.75 22.01 11.84
CA ASP A 107 -7.00 23.27 12.54
C ASP A 107 -8.50 23.62 12.59
N ARG A 108 -9.36 22.72 12.08
CA ARG A 108 -10.82 22.86 12.06
C ARG A 108 -11.47 21.58 12.59
N PRO A 109 -11.40 21.34 13.91
CA PRO A 109 -11.96 20.12 14.51
C PRO A 109 -13.49 20.01 14.36
N ASP A 110 -14.16 21.13 14.04
CA ASP A 110 -15.59 21.20 13.68
C ASP A 110 -15.93 20.55 12.34
N ARG A 111 -14.95 20.36 11.45
CA ARG A 111 -15.14 19.70 10.15
C ARG A 111 -15.31 18.20 10.33
N ALA A 112 -16.18 17.60 9.53
CA ALA A 112 -16.37 16.16 9.52
C ALA A 112 -15.12 15.43 9.01
N TRP A 113 -14.89 14.24 9.56
CA TRP A 113 -13.96 13.28 8.99
C TRP A 113 -14.47 12.82 7.62
N GLN A 114 -13.55 12.70 6.67
CA GLN A 114 -13.82 12.18 5.33
C GLN A 114 -12.98 10.93 5.14
N CYS A 115 -13.62 9.80 4.89
CA CYS A 115 -12.94 8.53 4.66
C CYS A 115 -13.12 8.09 3.21
N LEU A 116 -12.02 7.75 2.56
CA LEU A 116 -12.01 7.16 1.23
C LEU A 116 -11.36 5.79 1.34
N GLY A 117 -12.01 4.77 0.80
CA GLY A 117 -11.47 3.42 0.81
C GLY A 117 -11.44 2.79 -0.56
N TRP A 118 -10.56 1.81 -0.70
CA TRP A 118 -10.29 1.12 -1.94
C TRP A 118 -9.91 -0.32 -1.66
N LYS A 119 -10.19 -1.21 -2.62
CA LYS A 119 -9.85 -2.63 -2.53
C LYS A 119 -8.33 -2.79 -2.66
N ALA A 120 -7.77 -3.66 -1.84
CA ALA A 120 -6.41 -4.16 -1.95
C ALA A 120 -6.44 -5.69 -1.95
N ILE A 121 -5.72 -6.28 -2.91
CA ILE A 121 -5.55 -7.74 -3.04
C ILE A 121 -4.08 -8.08 -2.83
N LEU A 122 -3.82 -9.34 -2.46
CA LEU A 122 -2.46 -9.88 -2.39
C LEU A 122 -2.21 -10.77 -3.60
N VAL A 123 -1.10 -10.55 -4.28
CA VAL A 123 -0.63 -11.41 -5.35
C VAL A 123 0.55 -12.21 -4.81
N PRO A 124 0.48 -13.55 -4.78
CA PRO A 124 1.63 -14.37 -4.37
C PRO A 124 2.73 -14.30 -5.43
N THR A 125 3.95 -14.01 -5.01
CA THR A 125 5.10 -13.88 -5.92
C THR A 125 6.38 -14.49 -5.34
N PRO A 126 7.42 -14.74 -6.16
CA PRO A 126 8.72 -15.23 -5.67
C PRO A 126 9.42 -14.30 -4.68
N ILE A 127 9.07 -13.01 -4.65
CA ILE A 127 9.65 -12.02 -3.74
C ILE A 127 8.75 -11.72 -2.53
N GLY A 128 7.74 -12.55 -2.30
CA GLY A 128 6.74 -12.39 -1.25
C GLY A 128 5.38 -11.98 -1.79
N ASP A 129 4.39 -11.88 -0.91
CA ASP A 129 3.06 -11.45 -1.28
C ASP A 129 3.05 -9.94 -1.54
N ILE A 130 2.68 -9.55 -2.77
CA ILE A 130 2.63 -8.15 -3.19
C ILE A 130 1.21 -7.62 -3.04
N ALA A 131 1.06 -6.55 -2.25
CA ALA A 131 -0.19 -5.83 -2.14
C ALA A 131 -0.39 -4.91 -3.36
N ILE A 132 -1.53 -5.08 -4.03
CA ILE A 132 -1.93 -4.25 -5.18
C ILE A 132 -3.35 -3.72 -4.99
N GLU A 133 -3.54 -2.45 -5.31
CA GLU A 133 -4.85 -1.83 -5.43
C GLU A 133 -5.29 -1.90 -6.90
N PRO A 134 -6.30 -2.71 -7.26
CA PRO A 134 -6.70 -2.89 -8.66
C PRO A 134 -7.25 -1.63 -9.31
N GLY A 135 -7.73 -0.66 -8.52
CA GLY A 135 -8.36 0.55 -9.02
C GLY A 135 -9.61 0.21 -9.84
N PRO A 136 -9.75 0.73 -11.07
CA PRO A 136 -10.90 0.42 -11.94
C PRO A 136 -10.79 -0.94 -12.65
N TYR A 137 -9.65 -1.63 -12.54
CA TYR A 137 -9.40 -2.89 -13.25
C TYR A 137 -9.89 -4.11 -12.45
N SER A 138 -10.07 -5.24 -13.13
CA SER A 138 -10.40 -6.51 -12.46
C SER A 138 -9.22 -7.06 -11.65
N ASP A 139 -9.51 -7.92 -10.69
CA ASP A 139 -8.47 -8.57 -9.87
C ASP A 139 -7.51 -9.43 -10.72
N ASP A 140 -8.03 -10.11 -11.76
CA ASP A 140 -7.22 -10.87 -12.71
C ASP A 140 -6.27 -9.97 -13.50
N PHE A 141 -6.77 -8.83 -13.99
CA PHE A 141 -5.95 -7.86 -14.70
C PHE A 141 -4.83 -7.33 -13.80
N ALA A 142 -5.15 -7.01 -12.55
CA ALA A 142 -4.16 -6.56 -11.58
C ALA A 142 -3.09 -7.63 -11.29
N THR A 143 -3.53 -8.87 -11.10
CA THR A 143 -2.65 -10.02 -10.85
C THR A 143 -1.70 -10.28 -12.02
N ARG A 144 -2.22 -10.26 -13.27
CA ARG A 144 -1.39 -10.40 -14.47
C ARG A 144 -0.40 -9.26 -14.65
N THR A 145 -0.79 -8.02 -14.32
CA THR A 145 0.14 -6.88 -14.36
C THR A 145 1.33 -7.09 -13.42
N VAL A 146 1.08 -7.49 -12.17
CA VAL A 146 2.14 -7.72 -11.18
C VAL A 146 3.06 -8.86 -11.61
N ARG A 147 2.51 -9.97 -12.12
CA ARG A 147 3.31 -11.09 -12.65
C ARG A 147 4.18 -10.66 -13.82
N ALA A 148 3.61 -9.96 -14.81
CA ALA A 148 4.37 -9.43 -15.94
C ALA A 148 5.44 -8.41 -15.54
N ALA A 149 5.19 -7.63 -14.48
CA ALA A 149 6.20 -6.74 -13.91
C ALA A 149 7.42 -7.55 -13.47
N LEU A 150 7.20 -8.65 -12.76
CA LEU A 150 8.26 -9.51 -12.22
C LEU A 150 8.99 -10.32 -13.28
N ASP A 151 8.32 -10.66 -14.39
CA ASP A 151 8.91 -11.40 -15.50
C ASP A 151 9.83 -10.53 -16.38
N THR A 152 9.93 -9.22 -16.11
CA THR A 152 10.81 -8.32 -16.87
C THR A 152 12.29 -8.60 -16.60
N SER A 153 13.09 -8.75 -17.66
CA SER A 153 14.55 -8.78 -17.56
C SER A 153 15.17 -7.38 -17.58
N ARG A 154 14.49 -6.39 -18.18
CA ARG A 154 15.03 -5.05 -18.43
C ARG A 154 14.98 -4.15 -17.19
N PHE A 155 13.92 -4.26 -16.40
CA PHE A 155 13.64 -3.37 -15.25
C PHE A 155 13.58 -4.13 -13.93
N GLN A 156 14.30 -5.25 -13.84
CA GLN A 156 14.19 -6.17 -12.71
C GLN A 156 14.52 -5.47 -11.39
N HIS A 157 15.56 -4.64 -11.36
CA HIS A 157 15.97 -3.93 -10.14
C HIS A 157 14.89 -2.97 -9.64
N GLU A 158 14.32 -2.16 -10.52
CA GLU A 158 13.30 -1.19 -10.20
C GLU A 158 12.01 -1.87 -9.73
N VAL A 159 11.60 -2.95 -10.41
CA VAL A 159 10.41 -3.73 -10.03
C VAL A 159 10.59 -4.35 -8.65
N HIS A 160 11.72 -5.04 -8.40
CA HIS A 160 11.99 -5.68 -7.10
C HIS A 160 12.11 -4.66 -5.96
N THR A 161 12.55 -3.43 -6.26
CA THR A 161 12.63 -2.34 -5.29
C THR A 161 11.26 -1.74 -5.02
N ALA A 162 10.42 -1.59 -6.05
CA ALA A 162 9.18 -0.85 -5.96
C ALA A 162 7.99 -1.68 -5.45
N LEU A 163 7.79 -2.90 -5.97
CA LEU A 163 6.60 -3.70 -5.67
C LEU A 163 6.37 -3.96 -4.18
N PRO A 164 7.39 -4.27 -3.34
CA PRO A 164 7.19 -4.50 -1.92
C PRO A 164 6.63 -3.29 -1.15
N SER A 165 6.72 -2.07 -1.72
CA SER A 165 6.13 -0.88 -1.11
C SER A 165 4.60 -0.83 -1.20
N GLY A 166 3.99 -1.73 -1.98
CA GLY A 166 2.58 -1.67 -2.32
C GLY A 166 2.35 -0.70 -3.48
N CYS A 167 1.48 -1.09 -4.40
CA CYS A 167 1.23 -0.31 -5.61
C CYS A 167 -0.27 -0.24 -5.94
N ARG A 168 -0.61 0.66 -6.85
CA ARG A 168 -1.96 0.88 -7.34
C ARG A 168 -1.96 0.92 -8.85
N LEU A 169 -2.95 0.28 -9.46
CA LEU A 169 -3.27 0.50 -10.85
C LEU A 169 -4.15 1.74 -11.00
N ALA A 170 -3.67 2.67 -11.80
CA ALA A 170 -4.36 3.90 -12.13
C ALA A 170 -4.69 3.91 -13.63
N SER A 171 -5.92 4.30 -13.94
CA SER A 171 -6.34 4.62 -15.31
C SER A 171 -6.08 6.11 -15.51
N ASN A 172 -4.89 6.44 -16.01
CA ASN A 172 -4.48 7.84 -16.22
C ASN A 172 -4.88 8.37 -17.60
N TRP A 173 -5.51 7.55 -18.44
CA TRP A 173 -5.86 7.88 -19.80
C TRP A 173 -7.39 7.87 -19.97
N ASP A 174 -7.90 8.95 -20.54
CA ASP A 174 -9.28 9.42 -20.59
C ASP A 174 -10.14 8.79 -21.70
N GLY A 175 -9.64 7.83 -22.46
CA GLY A 175 -10.33 7.37 -23.66
C GLY A 175 -10.24 5.86 -23.86
N SER A 176 -11.35 5.16 -23.60
CA SER A 176 -11.81 3.92 -24.27
C SER A 176 -10.89 2.70 -24.43
N GLY A 177 -9.60 2.77 -24.06
CA GLY A 177 -8.64 1.71 -24.31
C GLY A 177 -8.21 1.04 -23.01
N GLN A 178 -8.60 -0.21 -22.81
CA GLN A 178 -7.96 -1.13 -21.84
C GLN A 178 -6.49 -1.46 -22.22
N GLU A 179 -5.88 -0.66 -23.09
CA GLU A 179 -4.61 -0.91 -23.77
C GLU A 179 -3.42 -0.41 -22.96
N LEU A 180 -3.61 0.53 -22.03
CA LEU A 180 -2.56 1.04 -21.16
C LEU A 180 -3.02 1.03 -19.70
N ALA A 181 -2.10 0.65 -18.81
CA ALA A 181 -2.29 0.77 -17.37
C ALA A 181 -1.01 1.30 -16.73
N GLU A 182 -1.16 2.21 -15.79
CA GLU A 182 -0.05 2.66 -14.97
C GLU A 182 -0.11 2.00 -13.60
N LEU A 183 1.00 1.37 -13.21
CA LEU A 183 1.23 0.86 -11.88
C LEU A 183 2.08 1.87 -11.10
N SER A 184 1.46 2.56 -10.14
CA SER A 184 2.11 3.55 -9.28
C SER A 184 2.37 2.97 -7.90
N CYS A 185 3.61 3.00 -7.43
CA CYS A 185 4.02 2.40 -6.16
C CYS A 185 4.30 3.45 -5.08
N ALA A 186 4.13 3.08 -3.81
CA ALA A 186 4.35 3.99 -2.68
C ALA A 186 5.81 4.46 -2.55
N SER A 187 6.76 3.67 -3.07
CA SER A 187 8.16 4.08 -3.25
C SER A 187 8.35 5.25 -4.23
N GLY A 188 7.30 5.65 -4.94
CA GLY A 188 7.31 6.70 -5.96
C GLY A 188 7.71 6.26 -7.36
N HIS A 189 7.98 4.97 -7.56
CA HIS A 189 8.14 4.41 -8.90
C HIS A 189 6.80 4.34 -9.64
N ARG A 190 6.82 4.58 -10.95
CA ARG A 190 5.68 4.42 -11.84
C ARG A 190 6.08 3.55 -13.02
N PHE A 191 5.23 2.58 -13.36
CA PHE A 191 5.46 1.61 -14.42
C PHE A 191 4.31 1.67 -15.42
N LEU A 192 4.61 1.88 -16.70
CA LEU A 192 3.60 1.91 -17.75
C LEU A 192 3.54 0.57 -18.47
N PHE A 193 2.38 -0.07 -18.44
CA PHE A 193 2.11 -1.35 -19.10
C PHE A 193 1.26 -1.14 -20.35
N SER A 194 1.62 -1.84 -21.43
CA SER A 194 0.75 -2.04 -22.58
C SER A 194 0.07 -3.40 -22.50
N PHE A 195 -1.24 -3.39 -22.69
CA PHE A 195 -2.12 -4.55 -22.88
C PHE A 195 -2.50 -4.74 -24.35
N TRP A 196 -2.03 -3.85 -25.22
CA TRP A 196 -2.07 -4.03 -26.67
C TRP A 196 -0.76 -4.67 -27.14
N CYS A 197 -0.81 -5.97 -27.48
CA CYS A 197 0.34 -6.73 -27.99
C CYS A 197 -0.08 -7.58 -29.22
N PRO A 198 -0.14 -7.00 -30.43
CA PRO A 198 -0.51 -7.75 -31.64
C PRO A 198 0.53 -8.81 -32.06
N GLN A 199 1.73 -8.79 -31.50
CA GLN A 199 2.86 -9.65 -31.89
C GLN A 199 3.60 -10.30 -30.70
N GLY A 200 3.00 -10.40 -29.50
CA GLY A 200 3.68 -11.00 -28.35
C GLY A 200 2.84 -11.09 -27.09
N ASP A 201 3.47 -11.52 -26.00
CA ASP A 201 2.80 -11.72 -24.71
C ASP A 201 2.49 -10.39 -24.00
N CYS A 202 1.34 -10.37 -23.33
CA CYS A 202 0.77 -9.20 -22.70
C CYS A 202 0.34 -9.52 -21.25
N PRO A 203 0.43 -8.57 -20.30
CA PRO A 203 0.89 -7.20 -20.50
C PRO A 203 2.40 -7.04 -20.63
N ARG A 204 2.82 -5.97 -21.32
CA ARG A 204 4.23 -5.62 -21.52
C ARG A 204 4.59 -4.35 -20.76
N LEU A 205 5.58 -4.44 -19.87
CA LEU A 205 6.19 -3.27 -19.23
C LEU A 205 6.98 -2.46 -20.26
N MET A 206 6.57 -1.21 -20.50
CA MET A 206 7.17 -0.32 -21.49
C MET A 206 8.22 0.60 -20.89
N THR A 207 7.89 1.26 -19.78
CA THR A 207 8.72 2.29 -19.17
C THR A 207 8.64 2.23 -17.66
N VAL A 208 9.70 2.74 -17.02
CA VAL A 208 9.78 2.97 -15.58
C VAL A 208 10.20 4.41 -15.34
N THR A 209 9.49 5.06 -14.43
CA THR A 209 9.85 6.37 -13.88
C THR A 209 10.24 6.17 -12.42
N PRO A 210 11.52 6.32 -12.03
CA PRO A 210 11.93 6.26 -10.63
C PRO A 210 11.41 7.47 -9.84
N PRO A 211 11.44 7.40 -8.50
CA PRO A 211 10.98 8.49 -7.64
C PRO A 211 11.77 9.79 -7.88
N GLY A 212 11.03 10.91 -7.93
CA GLY A 212 11.63 12.25 -7.96
C GLY A 212 11.94 12.83 -9.35
N LEU A 213 11.45 12.20 -10.43
CA LEU A 213 11.49 12.73 -11.79
C LEU A 213 10.16 13.35 -12.22
#